data_AF-A0A0F8ZRL7-F1
#
_entry.id   AF-A0A0F8ZRL7-F1
#
_cell.length_a   1.000
_cell.length_b   1.000
_cell.length_c   1.000
_cell.angle_alpha   90.00
_cell.angle_beta   90.00
_cell.angle_gamma   90.00
#
_symmetry.space_group_name_H-M   'P 1'
#
loop_
_entity.id
_entity.type
_entity.pdbx_description
1 polymer ?
#
loop_
_entity_poly.entity_id
_entity_poly.type
_entity_poly.pdbx_seq_one_letter_code
_entity_poly.pdbx_strand_id
1 'polypeptide(L)'
;MNNTEDALLQKIKVLNETIWESRVREPLVMEWLNNFTGNGPATTDERLHALFLLSNVVYFGNTQMRELMKALYRDLYQYPIFESIRKNNGDTTNHNQITQAFAKELHRTQFLGVGNPSESGCHLLYYFRQENRLAKTHFIHTHQLFQRDSGTGSNSIRSPE
;
A
#
# COMPACT_ATOMS: atom_id res chain seq x y z
N MET A 1 -14.43 35.85 -13.65
CA MET A 1 -13.52 34.86 -13.05
C MET A 1 -13.91 33.50 -13.60
N ASN A 2 -12.95 32.77 -14.18
CA ASN A 2 -13.18 31.58 -14.99
C ASN A 2 -13.64 30.41 -14.11
N ASN A 3 -14.92 30.04 -14.24
CA ASN A 3 -15.60 28.95 -13.52
C ASN A 3 -14.77 27.65 -13.40
N THR A 4 -13.91 27.36 -14.38
CA THR A 4 -13.04 26.18 -14.41
C THR A 4 -11.88 26.25 -13.41
N GLU A 5 -11.23 27.40 -13.26
CA GLU A 5 -10.09 27.55 -12.35
C GLU A 5 -10.53 27.40 -10.89
N ASP A 6 -11.62 28.07 -10.53
CA ASP A 6 -12.23 28.00 -9.19
C ASP A 6 -12.64 26.56 -8.86
N ALA A 7 -13.21 25.83 -9.81
CA ALA A 7 -13.57 24.41 -9.64
C ALA A 7 -12.34 23.51 -9.40
N LEU A 8 -11.23 23.76 -10.09
CA LEU A 8 -9.98 23.02 -9.90
C LEU A 8 -9.35 23.30 -8.54
N LEU A 9 -9.32 24.57 -8.12
CA LEU A 9 -8.83 24.96 -6.79
C LEU A 9 -9.70 24.35 -5.68
N GLN A 10 -11.02 24.32 -5.85
CA GLN A 10 -11.92 23.66 -4.91
C GLN A 10 -11.61 22.16 -4.80
N LYS A 11 -11.40 21.47 -5.93
CA LYS A 11 -11.02 20.04 -5.94
C LYS A 11 -9.68 19.81 -5.24
N ILE A 12 -8.68 20.66 -5.51
CA ILE A 12 -7.36 20.61 -4.85
C ILE A 12 -7.48 20.81 -3.35
N LYS A 13 -8.32 21.75 -2.90
CA LYS A 13 -8.59 21.98 -1.48
C LYS A 13 -9.17 20.72 -0.81
N VAL A 14 -10.17 20.10 -1.43
CA VAL A 14 -10.76 18.85 -0.92
C VAL A 14 -9.71 17.75 -0.84
N LEU A 15 -8.91 17.53 -1.90
CA LEU A 15 -7.82 16.54 -1.90
C LEU A 15 -6.80 16.80 -0.79
N ASN A 16 -6.46 18.07 -0.58
CA ASN A 16 -5.50 18.46 0.44
C ASN A 16 -6.01 18.19 1.87
N GLU A 17 -7.27 18.53 2.14
CA GLU A 17 -7.89 18.33 3.45
C GLU A 17 -8.16 16.84 3.74
N THR A 18 -8.42 16.03 2.71
CA THR A 18 -8.84 14.63 2.89
C THR A 18 -7.70 13.62 2.75
N ILE A 19 -6.81 13.77 1.75
CA ILE A 19 -5.82 12.74 1.40
C ILE A 19 -4.39 13.26 1.57
N TRP A 20 -4.11 14.54 1.28
CA TRP A 20 -2.74 15.08 1.38
C TRP A 20 -2.37 15.66 2.75
N GLU A 21 -3.11 15.31 3.80
CA GLU A 21 -2.78 15.65 5.20
C GLU A 21 -2.57 17.17 5.44
N SER A 22 -3.32 18.01 4.73
CA SER A 22 -3.24 19.47 4.80
C SER A 22 -1.85 20.07 4.50
N ARG A 23 -1.02 19.37 3.71
CA ARG A 23 0.36 19.78 3.39
C ARG A 23 0.45 20.87 2.33
N VAL A 24 -0.55 20.98 1.45
CA VAL A 24 -0.58 21.89 0.30
C VAL A 24 -1.54 23.05 0.57
N ARG A 25 -1.01 24.20 1.00
CA ARG A 25 -1.81 25.41 1.22
C ARG A 25 -1.93 26.22 -0.05
N GLU A 26 -3.01 26.97 -0.19
CA GLU A 26 -3.28 27.82 -1.36
C GLU A 26 -2.12 28.78 -1.72
N PRO A 27 -1.43 29.46 -0.77
CA PRO A 27 -0.28 30.29 -1.12
C PRO A 27 0.85 29.52 -1.80
N LEU A 28 1.09 28.27 -1.39
CA LEU A 28 2.11 27.41 -1.98
C LEU A 28 1.72 26.98 -3.40
N VAL A 29 0.42 26.72 -3.64
CA VAL A 29 -0.09 26.43 -4.99
C VAL A 29 0.11 27.64 -5.89
N MET A 30 -0.22 28.84 -5.42
CA MET A 30 -0.05 30.08 -6.18
C MET A 30 1.43 30.37 -6.49
N GLU A 31 2.32 30.18 -5.51
CA GLU A 31 3.77 30.29 -5.71
C GLU A 31 4.28 29.29 -6.76
N TRP A 32 3.85 28.03 -6.67
CA TRP A 32 4.18 27.02 -7.66
C TRP A 32 3.65 27.37 -9.06
N LEU A 33 2.44 27.91 -9.16
CA LEU A 33 1.85 28.33 -10.43
C LEU A 33 2.61 29.47 -11.12
N ASN A 34 3.38 30.27 -10.37
CA ASN A 34 4.21 31.33 -10.95
C ASN A 34 5.37 30.79 -11.80
N ASN A 35 5.67 29.50 -11.74
CA ASN A 35 6.63 28.85 -12.65
C ASN A 35 6.06 28.65 -14.07
N PHE A 36 4.75 28.78 -14.27
CA PHE A 36 4.08 28.60 -15.56
C PHE A 36 3.77 29.97 -16.16
N THR A 37 4.78 30.56 -16.81
CA THR A 37 4.72 31.94 -17.33
C THR A 37 4.09 32.05 -18.72
N GLY A 38 3.71 30.94 -19.35
CA GLY A 38 3.05 30.97 -20.67
C GLY A 38 4.00 31.33 -21.81
N ASN A 39 5.31 31.09 -21.66
CA ASN A 39 6.32 31.37 -22.69
C ASN A 39 6.28 30.34 -23.86
N GLY A 40 5.33 29.40 -23.85
CA GLY A 40 5.05 28.49 -24.96
C GLY A 40 4.27 29.15 -26.11
N PRO A 41 4.06 28.43 -27.24
CA PRO A 41 3.34 28.97 -28.39
C PRO A 41 1.88 29.35 -28.06
N ALA A 42 1.65 30.65 -27.90
CA ALA A 42 0.46 31.50 -28.10
C ALA A 42 -0.98 31.06 -27.74
N THR A 43 -1.28 29.85 -27.28
CA THR A 43 -2.67 29.42 -27.05
C THR A 43 -2.89 28.53 -25.83
N THR A 44 -1.84 28.18 -25.09
CA THR A 44 -1.95 27.26 -23.96
C THR A 44 -1.89 28.00 -22.64
N ASP A 45 -2.99 27.96 -21.88
CA ASP A 45 -2.99 28.36 -20.47
C ASP A 45 -2.28 27.28 -19.64
N GLU A 46 -0.95 27.38 -19.56
CA GLU A 46 -0.09 26.44 -18.82
C GLU A 46 -0.49 26.32 -17.35
N ARG A 47 -1.00 27.41 -16.74
CA ARG A 47 -1.44 27.44 -15.34
C ARG A 47 -2.70 26.60 -15.17
N LEU A 48 -3.67 26.72 -16.09
CA LEU A 48 -4.89 25.92 -16.05
C LEU A 48 -4.58 24.42 -16.23
N HIS A 49 -3.64 24.06 -17.10
CA HIS A 49 -3.18 22.67 -17.23
C HIS A 49 -2.46 22.16 -15.99
N ALA A 50 -1.58 22.96 -15.39
CA ALA A 50 -0.91 22.63 -14.14
C ALA A 50 -1.92 22.37 -13.01
N LEU A 51 -2.93 23.23 -12.88
CA LEU A 51 -4.05 23.04 -11.95
C LEU A 51 -4.83 21.77 -12.25
N PHE A 52 -5.13 21.50 -13.53
CA PHE A 52 -5.82 20.29 -13.92
C PHE A 52 -5.04 19.03 -13.52
N LEU A 53 -3.73 18.99 -13.82
CA LEU A 53 -2.87 17.88 -13.45
C LEU A 53 -2.82 17.70 -11.93
N LEU A 54 -2.58 18.77 -11.18
CA LEU A 54 -2.54 18.74 -9.71
C LEU A 54 -3.87 18.23 -9.12
N SER A 55 -5.00 18.65 -9.68
CA SER A 55 -6.34 18.21 -9.26
C SER A 55 -6.60 16.70 -9.50
N ASN A 56 -5.76 16.03 -10.27
CA ASN A 56 -5.86 14.60 -10.57
C ASN A 56 -4.73 13.78 -9.90
N VAL A 57 -3.86 14.42 -9.12
CA VAL A 57 -2.81 13.71 -8.37
C VAL A 57 -3.44 12.98 -7.20
N VAL A 58 -3.36 11.65 -7.24
CA VAL A 58 -3.67 10.81 -6.08
C VAL A 58 -2.37 10.51 -5.36
N TYR A 59 -2.14 11.18 -4.24
CA TYR A 59 -1.02 10.92 -3.35
C TYR A 59 -1.54 10.20 -2.11
N PHE A 60 -1.00 9.03 -1.81
CA PHE A 60 -1.29 8.32 -0.56
C PHE A 60 -0.18 8.63 0.43
N GLY A 61 -0.56 9.32 1.52
CA GLY A 61 0.34 9.57 2.63
C GLY A 61 0.66 8.31 3.43
N ASN A 62 1.58 8.46 4.39
CA ASN A 62 1.98 7.36 5.28
C ASN A 62 0.77 6.78 6.04
N THR A 63 -0.19 7.62 6.40
CA THR A 63 -1.40 7.21 7.12
C THR A 63 -2.24 6.26 6.25
N GLN A 64 -2.56 6.66 5.02
CA GLN A 64 -3.37 5.86 4.09
C GLN A 64 -2.64 4.57 3.71
N MET A 65 -1.32 4.61 3.53
CA MET A 65 -0.52 3.41 3.26
C MET A 65 -0.56 2.42 4.43
N ARG A 66 -0.50 2.89 5.68
CA ARG A 66 -0.60 2.02 6.87
C ARG A 66 -2.00 1.40 7.00
N GLU A 67 -3.05 2.18 6.79
CA GLU A 67 -4.42 1.65 6.82
C GLU A 67 -4.65 0.64 5.69
N LEU A 68 -4.10 0.89 4.50
CA LEU A 68 -4.10 -0.09 3.42
C LEU A 68 -3.41 -1.40 3.83
N MET A 69 -2.27 -1.34 4.52
CA MET A 69 -1.59 -2.56 4.98
C MET A 69 -2.44 -3.38 5.97
N LYS A 70 -3.23 -2.72 6.83
CA LYS A 70 -4.20 -3.40 7.72
C LYS A 70 -5.33 -4.05 6.94
N ALA A 71 -5.90 -3.30 5.99
CA ALA A 71 -7.00 -3.78 5.17
C ALA A 71 -6.58 -5.00 4.34
N LEU A 72 -5.40 -4.96 3.71
CA LEU A 72 -4.89 -6.09 2.92
C LEU A 72 -4.69 -7.35 3.77
N TYR A 73 -4.11 -7.23 4.97
CA TYR A 73 -3.96 -8.38 5.87
C TYR A 73 -5.32 -8.94 6.30
N ARG A 74 -6.26 -8.06 6.69
CA ARG A 74 -7.59 -8.46 7.13
C ARG A 74 -8.37 -9.16 6.01
N ASP A 75 -8.44 -8.53 4.84
CA ASP A 75 -9.38 -8.89 3.78
C ASP A 75 -8.83 -9.99 2.87
N LEU A 76 -7.53 -9.98 2.58
CA LEU A 76 -6.94 -10.94 1.64
C LEU A 76 -6.30 -12.14 2.33
N TYR A 77 -5.93 -12.02 3.60
CA TYR A 77 -5.27 -13.10 4.33
C TYR A 77 -6.13 -13.64 5.48
N GLN A 78 -6.51 -12.80 6.44
CA GLN A 78 -7.14 -13.25 7.68
C GLN A 78 -8.57 -13.77 7.46
N TYR A 79 -9.43 -13.01 6.78
CA TYR A 79 -10.83 -13.38 6.58
C TYR A 79 -11.02 -14.67 5.77
N PRO A 80 -10.34 -14.88 4.63
CA PRO A 80 -10.44 -16.14 3.89
C PRO A 80 -10.05 -17.36 4.75
N ILE A 81 -9.02 -17.23 5.58
CA ILE A 81 -8.57 -18.32 6.46
C ILE A 81 -9.61 -18.59 7.55
N PHE A 82 -10.16 -17.55 8.20
CA PHE A 82 -11.23 -17.73 9.17
C PHE A 82 -12.47 -18.37 8.56
N GLU A 83 -12.88 -17.95 7.38
CA GLU A 83 -14.01 -18.55 6.68
C GLU A 83 -13.76 -20.04 6.40
N SER A 84 -12.57 -20.39 5.90
CA SER A 84 -12.17 -21.78 5.66
C SER A 84 -12.17 -22.63 6.93
N ILE A 85 -11.57 -22.11 8.02
CA ILE A 85 -11.54 -22.78 9.33
C ILE A 85 -12.96 -23.04 9.82
N ARG A 86 -13.85 -22.05 9.73
CA ARG A 86 -15.24 -22.19 10.17
C ARG A 86 -15.96 -23.29 9.39
N LYS A 87 -15.91 -23.24 8.06
CA LYS A 87 -16.54 -24.23 7.17
C LYS A 87 -16.03 -25.65 7.45
N ASN A 88 -14.72 -25.81 7.60
CA ASN A 88 -14.09 -27.11 7.86
C ASN A 88 -14.39 -27.69 9.25
N ASN A 89 -14.93 -26.88 10.17
CA ASN A 89 -15.28 -27.28 11.54
C ASN A 89 -16.80 -27.19 11.80
N GLY A 90 -17.62 -27.40 10.76
CA GLY A 90 -19.08 -27.43 10.88
C GLY A 90 -19.70 -26.06 11.18
N ASP A 91 -19.21 -25.02 10.51
CA ASP A 91 -19.64 -23.62 10.67
C ASP A 91 -19.51 -23.08 12.10
N THR A 92 -18.57 -23.64 12.87
CA THR A 92 -18.30 -23.23 14.26
C THR A 92 -18.19 -21.72 14.41
N THR A 93 -18.73 -21.21 15.50
CA THR A 93 -18.58 -19.82 15.96
C THR A 93 -17.72 -19.75 17.22
N ASN A 94 -17.15 -20.88 17.65
CA ASN A 94 -16.33 -20.94 18.83
C ASN A 94 -15.00 -20.20 18.60
N HIS A 95 -14.90 -19.03 19.23
CA HIS A 95 -13.76 -18.13 19.07
C HIS A 95 -12.42 -18.78 19.45
N ASN A 96 -12.38 -19.60 20.50
CA ASN A 96 -11.13 -20.24 20.93
C ASN A 96 -10.64 -21.27 19.92
N GLN A 97 -11.55 -22.08 19.37
CA GLN A 97 -11.22 -23.07 18.34
C GLN A 97 -10.70 -22.39 17.07
N ILE A 98 -11.38 -21.33 16.62
CA ILE A 98 -10.98 -20.58 15.42
C ILE A 98 -9.62 -19.91 15.63
N THR A 99 -9.40 -19.28 16.78
CA THR A 99 -8.16 -18.57 17.08
C THR A 99 -6.97 -19.53 17.17
N GLN A 100 -7.15 -20.71 17.78
CA GLN A 100 -6.11 -21.74 17.84
C GLN A 100 -5.77 -22.31 16.45
N ALA A 101 -6.78 -22.57 15.62
CA ALA A 101 -6.56 -23.03 14.25
C ALA A 101 -5.84 -21.97 13.40
N PHE A 102 -6.26 -20.71 13.51
CA PHE A 102 -5.62 -19.59 12.81
C PHE A 102 -4.16 -19.38 13.25
N ALA A 103 -3.86 -19.52 14.53
CA ALA A 103 -2.48 -19.42 15.02
C ALA A 103 -1.56 -20.48 14.38
N LYS A 104 -2.09 -21.69 14.11
CA LYS A 104 -1.34 -22.74 13.39
C LYS A 104 -1.11 -22.38 11.92
N GLU A 105 -2.12 -21.83 11.25
CA GLU A 105 -1.97 -21.34 9.86
C GLU A 105 -0.96 -20.20 9.77
N LEU A 106 -1.03 -19.24 10.69
CA LEU A 106 -0.09 -18.14 10.77
C LEU A 106 1.35 -18.63 11.05
N HIS A 107 1.52 -19.62 11.92
CA HIS A 107 2.84 -20.21 12.20
C HIS A 107 3.50 -20.79 10.94
N ARG A 108 2.70 -21.38 10.04
CA ARG A 108 3.19 -22.01 8.81
C ARG A 108 3.27 -21.04 7.62
N THR A 109 2.86 -19.78 7.82
CA THR A 109 2.86 -18.77 6.79
C THR A 109 4.14 -17.93 6.84
N GLN A 110 4.72 -17.70 5.67
CA GLN A 110 5.86 -16.82 5.48
C GLN A 110 5.49 -15.71 4.47
N PHE A 111 5.72 -14.47 4.86
CA PHE A 111 5.51 -13.28 4.06
C PHE A 111 6.82 -12.87 3.39
N LEU A 112 6.74 -12.62 2.09
CA LEU A 112 7.87 -12.25 1.25
C LEU A 112 7.57 -10.92 0.56
N GLY A 113 8.53 -10.00 0.64
CA GLY A 113 8.52 -8.82 -0.21
C GLY A 113 9.01 -9.19 -1.60
N VAL A 114 8.15 -9.04 -2.61
CA VAL A 114 8.53 -9.23 -4.01
C VAL A 114 9.06 -7.90 -4.56
N GLY A 115 10.13 -7.96 -5.34
CA GLY A 115 10.79 -6.79 -5.94
C GLY A 115 12.25 -6.65 -5.55
N ASN A 116 12.97 -5.76 -6.22
CA ASN A 116 14.34 -5.42 -5.85
C ASN A 116 14.40 -4.63 -4.53
N PRO A 117 15.52 -4.64 -3.79
CA PRO A 117 15.67 -3.86 -2.55
C PRO A 117 15.44 -2.35 -2.73
N SER A 118 15.56 -1.84 -3.96
CA SER A 118 15.33 -0.44 -4.33
C SER A 118 13.86 -0.12 -4.67
N GLU A 119 12.97 -1.11 -4.68
CA GLU A 119 11.54 -0.94 -4.91
C GLU A 119 10.78 -0.77 -3.58
N SER A 120 9.57 -0.22 -3.66
CA SER A 120 8.73 0.05 -2.49
C SER A 120 8.30 -1.20 -1.72
N GLY A 121 8.43 -2.40 -2.30
CA GLY A 121 7.98 -3.67 -1.73
C GLY A 121 8.56 -3.97 -0.34
N CYS A 122 9.86 -3.76 -0.12
CA CYS A 122 10.47 -3.98 1.21
C CYS A 122 9.95 -3.00 2.27
N HIS A 123 9.69 -1.75 1.88
CA HIS A 123 9.17 -0.74 2.78
C HIS A 123 7.71 -1.00 3.16
N LEU A 124 6.89 -1.42 2.19
CA LEU A 124 5.50 -1.84 2.43
C LEU A 124 5.43 -3.06 3.34
N LEU A 125 6.30 -4.06 3.11
CA LEU A 125 6.36 -5.25 3.97
C LEU A 125 6.72 -4.90 5.42
N TYR A 126 7.55 -3.87 5.63
CA TYR A 126 7.84 -3.36 6.96
C TYR A 126 6.60 -2.76 7.64
N TYR A 127 5.84 -1.91 6.94
CA TYR A 127 4.56 -1.39 7.47
C TYR A 127 3.53 -2.51 7.67
N PHE A 128 3.44 -3.45 6.74
CA PHE A 128 2.59 -4.63 6.87
C PHE A 128 2.88 -5.42 8.15
N ARG A 129 4.15 -5.66 8.47
CA ARG A 129 4.53 -6.28 9.74
C ARG A 129 4.08 -5.46 10.95
N GLN A 130 4.41 -4.16 10.94
CA GLN A 130 4.15 -3.28 12.08
C GLN A 130 2.66 -3.15 12.38
N GLU A 131 1.87 -2.80 11.36
CA GLU A 131 0.45 -2.51 11.52
C GLU A 131 -0.34 -3.76 11.92
N ASN A 132 0.08 -4.94 11.46
CA ASN A 132 -0.56 -6.22 11.76
C ASN A 132 0.07 -6.97 12.94
N ARG A 133 1.03 -6.34 13.65
CA ARG A 133 1.71 -6.89 14.85
C ARG A 133 2.31 -8.28 14.65
N LEU A 134 2.83 -8.54 13.45
CA LEU A 134 3.40 -9.83 13.09
C LEU A 134 4.84 -9.96 13.60
N ALA A 135 5.20 -11.14 14.08
CA ALA A 135 6.57 -11.43 14.47
C ALA A 135 7.51 -11.43 13.26
N LYS A 136 8.77 -11.01 13.46
CA LYS A 136 9.79 -11.00 12.40
C LYS A 136 10.07 -12.39 11.81
N THR A 137 9.79 -13.45 12.55
CA THR A 137 9.97 -14.85 12.16
C THR A 137 9.06 -15.30 11.02
N HIS A 138 7.99 -14.56 10.73
CA HIS A 138 7.12 -14.80 9.58
C HIS A 138 7.60 -14.11 8.30
N PHE A 139 8.79 -13.50 8.29
CA PHE A 139 9.29 -12.76 7.14
C PHE A 139 10.62 -13.33 6.70
N ILE A 140 10.67 -13.74 5.43
CA ILE A 140 11.87 -14.28 4.80
C ILE A 140 12.36 -13.36 3.69
N HIS A 141 13.63 -13.54 3.32
CA HIS A 141 14.21 -12.89 2.15
C HIS A 141 14.19 -13.84 0.94
N THR A 142 14.18 -13.29 -0.27
CA THR A 142 14.10 -14.07 -1.52
C THR A 142 15.21 -15.12 -1.64
N HIS A 143 16.42 -14.83 -1.15
CA HIS A 143 17.53 -15.79 -1.16
C HIS A 143 17.32 -16.99 -0.22
N GLN A 144 16.38 -16.91 0.71
CA GLN A 144 16.04 -17.99 1.64
C GLN A 144 15.01 -18.95 1.06
N LEU A 145 14.41 -18.64 -0.10
CA LEU A 145 13.45 -19.52 -0.77
C LEU A 145 14.10 -20.71 -1.45
N PHE A 146 15.35 -20.56 -1.89
CA PHE A 146 16.04 -21.57 -2.69
C PHE A 146 17.17 -22.21 -1.87
N GLN A 147 17.13 -23.53 -1.73
CA GLN A 147 18.28 -24.30 -1.28
C GLN A 147 19.01 -24.83 -2.52
N ARG A 148 20.34 -24.63 -2.56
CA ARG A 148 21.18 -25.30 -3.55
C ARG A 148 21.50 -26.70 -3.02
N ASP A 149 20.98 -27.71 -3.70
CA ASP A 149 21.45 -29.07 -3.48
C ASP A 149 22.91 -29.16 -3.96
N SER A 150 23.80 -29.51 -3.03
CA SER A 150 25.26 -29.50 -3.25
C SER A 150 25.75 -30.63 -4.18
N GLY A 151 24.85 -31.35 -4.85
CA GLY A 151 25.19 -32.50 -5.72
C GLY A 151 24.62 -32.47 -7.14
N THR A 152 23.60 -31.66 -7.45
CA THR A 152 22.83 -31.79 -8.71
C THR A 152 22.50 -30.48 -9.42
N GLY A 153 22.88 -29.32 -8.87
CA GLY A 153 22.63 -28.01 -9.50
C GLY A 153 21.14 -27.63 -9.63
N SER A 154 20.25 -28.42 -9.03
CA SER A 154 18.81 -28.17 -8.97
C SER A 154 18.49 -27.22 -7.82
N ASN A 155 17.64 -26.21 -8.08
CA ASN A 155 17.10 -25.33 -7.05
C ASN A 155 15.79 -25.94 -6.53
N SER A 156 15.74 -26.31 -5.25
CA SER A 156 14.51 -26.73 -4.59
C SER A 156 13.96 -25.57 -3.73
N ILE A 157 12.63 -25.45 -3.67
CA ILE A 157 11.95 -24.50 -2.78
C ILE A 157 12.08 -25.01 -1.34
N ARG A 158 12.57 -24.17 -0.43
CA ARG A 158 12.63 -24.49 1.00
C ARG A 158 11.22 -24.63 1.57
N SER A 159 10.88 -25.82 2.04
CA SER A 159 9.71 -26.04 2.89
C SER A 159 9.94 -25.39 4.26
N PRO A 160 8.99 -24.60 4.78
CA PRO A 160 9.06 -24.15 6.17
C PRO A 160 8.93 -25.36 7.12
N GLU A 161 9.84 -25.47 8.10
CA GLU A 161 9.80 -26.45 9.19
C GLU A 161 8.68 -26.15 10.21
#